data_AF-A0A950CZI5-F1
#
_entry.id   AF-A0A950CZI5-F1
#
_cell.length_a   1.000
_cell.length_b   1.000
_cell.length_c   1.000
_cell.angle_alpha   90.00
_cell.angle_beta   90.00
_cell.angle_gamma   90.00
#
_symmetry.space_group_name_H-M   'P 1'
#
loop_
_entity.id
_entity.type
_entity.pdbx_description
1 polymer ?
#
loop_
_entity_poly.entity_id
_entity_poly.type
_entity_poly.pdbx_seq_one_letter_code
_entity_poly.pdbx_strand_id
1 'polypeptide(L)'
;NGKLAREERADLLVTPTAQGTEKKRRSIAGRYWYKGKYINFNGEPIPHPDSLDGEIVSSFRDDLTNDKTKDGLGKDLFPLTSDEQKDLKFEIAGERVIAGRKAWIIRFTPADKDEFTWAGEALIDEEEFQPVSVYTRLSRRIPFFVRTVLGTDLPGLGFNVSYARIDKDIWFPVSFGTEFRLRAVFFINRDISVSLENKNFKRATAESQIRYESAVTQ
;
A
#
# COMPACT_ATOMS: atom_id res chain seq x y z
N ASN A 1 -10.03 17.01 -21.23
CA ASN A 1 -10.73 16.06 -22.12
C ASN A 1 -11.20 14.79 -21.41
N GLY A 2 -10.91 14.58 -20.12
CA GLY A 2 -11.41 13.43 -19.34
C GLY A 2 -10.93 12.05 -19.81
N LYS A 3 -9.93 11.99 -20.70
CA LYS A 3 -9.40 10.73 -21.21
C LYS A 3 -8.42 10.15 -20.21
N LEU A 4 -8.53 8.83 -19.98
CA LEU A 4 -7.57 8.08 -19.17
C LEU A 4 -6.19 8.20 -19.83
N ALA A 5 -5.23 8.79 -19.12
CA ALA A 5 -3.88 8.98 -19.63
C ALA A 5 -3.14 7.64 -19.71
N ARG A 6 -3.32 6.79 -18.70
CA ARG A 6 -2.64 5.50 -18.58
C ARG A 6 -3.42 4.56 -17.66
N GLU A 7 -3.36 3.28 -17.98
CA GLU A 7 -3.87 2.16 -17.20
C GLU A 7 -2.80 1.08 -17.17
N GLU A 8 -2.52 0.52 -16.01
CA GLU A 8 -1.53 -0.54 -15.83
C GLU A 8 -2.06 -1.59 -14.85
N ARG A 9 -1.82 -2.85 -15.16
CA ARG A 9 -2.07 -3.99 -14.28
C ARG A 9 -0.82 -4.86 -14.25
N ALA A 10 -0.36 -5.19 -13.05
CA ALA A 10 0.76 -6.09 -12.84
C ALA A 10 0.36 -7.25 -11.94
N ASP A 11 0.78 -8.46 -12.31
CA ASP A 11 0.65 -9.63 -11.44
C ASP A 11 2.02 -9.95 -10.84
N LEU A 12 2.09 -10.04 -9.52
CA LEU A 12 3.32 -10.30 -8.76
C LEU A 12 3.20 -11.64 -8.02
N LEU A 13 4.26 -12.44 -8.05
CA LEU A 13 4.48 -13.54 -7.12
C LEU A 13 5.24 -12.99 -5.91
N VAL A 14 4.63 -13.03 -4.74
CA VAL A 14 5.24 -12.57 -3.49
C VAL A 14 5.67 -13.78 -2.67
N THR A 15 6.95 -13.86 -2.32
CA THR A 15 7.54 -14.93 -1.52
C THR A 15 8.05 -14.34 -0.21
N PRO A 16 7.56 -14.78 0.96
CA PRO A 16 8.15 -14.39 2.24
C PRO A 16 9.60 -14.86 2.36
N THR A 17 10.47 -14.02 2.90
CA THR A 17 11.86 -14.34 3.21
C THR A 17 12.13 -14.07 4.70
N ALA A 18 13.28 -14.51 5.22
CA ALA A 18 13.63 -14.26 6.62
C ALA A 18 13.72 -12.75 6.97
N GLN A 19 14.06 -11.91 5.98
CA GLN A 19 14.25 -10.46 6.15
C GLN A 19 13.08 -9.62 5.62
N GLY A 20 12.04 -10.21 5.05
CA GLY A 20 10.93 -9.45 4.46
C GLY A 20 10.18 -10.25 3.39
N THR A 21 10.01 -9.66 2.21
CA THR A 21 9.37 -10.31 1.07
C THR A 21 10.20 -10.14 -0.21
N GLU A 22 10.15 -11.13 -1.10
CA GLU A 22 10.68 -11.07 -2.46
C GLU A 22 9.50 -11.03 -3.43
N LYS A 23 9.48 -10.06 -4.36
CA LYS A 23 8.39 -9.89 -5.33
C LYS A 23 8.93 -10.17 -6.74
N LYS A 24 8.42 -11.22 -7.39
CA LYS A 24 8.74 -11.58 -8.78
C LYS A 24 7.57 -11.22 -9.68
N ARG A 25 7.78 -10.27 -10.59
CA ARG A 25 6.76 -9.88 -11.57
C ARG A 25 6.49 -11.04 -12.52
N ARG A 26 5.23 -11.47 -12.61
CA ARG A 26 4.78 -12.49 -13.58
C ARG A 26 4.33 -11.85 -14.88
N SER A 27 3.57 -10.77 -14.78
CA SER A 27 3.01 -10.06 -15.92
C SER A 27 2.90 -8.57 -15.60
N ILE A 28 2.91 -7.77 -16.66
CA ILE A 28 2.54 -6.36 -16.63
C ILE A 28 1.97 -6.03 -17.99
N ALA A 29 0.80 -5.40 -18.01
CA ALA A 29 0.12 -5.02 -19.23
C ALA A 29 -0.70 -3.76 -18.98
N GLY A 30 -1.00 -3.04 -20.06
CA GLY A 30 -1.77 -1.82 -19.93
C GLY A 30 -1.91 -1.08 -21.24
N ARG A 31 -2.34 0.17 -21.12
CA ARG A 31 -2.48 1.09 -22.26
C ARG A 31 -2.23 2.53 -21.83
N TYR A 32 -1.80 3.35 -22.78
CA TYR A 32 -1.65 4.78 -22.57
C TYR A 32 -2.17 5.58 -23.77
N TRP A 33 -2.59 6.81 -23.51
CA TRP A 33 -3.08 7.73 -24.53
C TRP A 33 -1.92 8.47 -25.19
N TYR A 34 -1.75 8.32 -26.50
CA TYR A 34 -0.70 8.99 -27.26
C TYR A 34 -1.18 9.39 -28.66
N LYS A 35 -0.92 10.65 -29.03
CA LYS A 35 -1.26 11.22 -30.36
C LYS A 35 -2.66 10.83 -30.86
N GLY A 36 -3.67 10.96 -30.00
CA GLY A 36 -5.06 10.74 -30.38
C GLY A 36 -5.57 9.30 -30.32
N LYS A 37 -4.75 8.34 -29.88
CA LYS A 37 -5.13 6.91 -29.78
C LYS A 37 -4.58 6.24 -28.52
N TYR A 38 -5.17 5.12 -28.15
CA TYR A 38 -4.62 4.24 -27.12
C TYR A 38 -3.57 3.31 -27.72
N ILE A 39 -2.42 3.20 -27.06
CA ILE A 39 -1.37 2.23 -27.38
C ILE A 39 -1.30 1.21 -26.25
N ASN A 40 -1.46 -0.06 -26.57
CA ASN A 40 -1.36 -1.16 -25.62
C ASN A 40 0.09 -1.61 -25.45
N PHE A 41 0.43 -2.12 -24.28
CA PHE A 41 1.75 -2.73 -24.00
C PHE A 41 1.60 -4.01 -23.17
N ASN A 42 2.57 -4.91 -23.36
CA ASN A 42 2.78 -6.12 -22.56
C ASN A 42 4.28 -6.17 -22.22
N GLY A 43 4.64 -6.26 -20.94
CA GLY A 43 6.02 -6.15 -20.47
C GLY A 43 6.36 -4.75 -19.95
N GLU A 44 7.66 -4.50 -19.70
CA GLU A 44 8.08 -3.21 -19.18
C GLU A 44 7.59 -2.08 -20.09
N PRO A 45 6.91 -1.08 -19.52
CA PRO A 45 6.47 0.04 -20.33
C PRO A 45 7.73 0.70 -20.87
N ILE A 46 7.90 0.76 -22.19
CA ILE A 46 8.93 1.60 -22.80
C ILE A 46 8.50 3.03 -22.47
N PRO A 47 9.18 3.75 -21.57
CA PRO A 47 8.84 5.14 -21.37
C PRO A 47 9.17 5.84 -22.67
N HIS A 48 8.18 6.47 -23.29
CA HIS A 48 8.51 7.48 -24.29
C HIS A 48 9.31 8.57 -23.57
N PRO A 49 10.37 9.14 -24.18
CA PRO A 49 11.21 10.16 -23.54
C PRO A 49 10.44 11.34 -22.94
N ASP A 50 9.22 11.60 -23.44
CA ASP A 50 8.35 12.69 -23.01
C ASP A 50 7.21 12.26 -22.05
N SER A 51 7.19 10.99 -21.61
CA SER A 51 6.10 10.41 -20.80
C SER A 51 6.32 10.60 -19.30
N LEU A 52 6.10 11.82 -18.80
CA LEU A 52 6.07 12.13 -17.36
C LEU A 52 5.12 11.19 -16.57
N ASP A 53 4.01 10.78 -17.19
CA ASP A 53 3.02 9.88 -16.57
C ASP A 53 3.59 8.45 -16.33
N GLY A 54 4.63 8.04 -17.07
CA GLY A 54 5.25 6.72 -16.92
C GLY A 54 6.15 6.63 -15.69
N GLU A 55 6.95 7.67 -15.46
CA GLU A 55 7.85 7.79 -14.31
C GLU A 55 7.07 7.96 -13.00
N ILE A 56 5.99 8.75 -13.02
CA ILE A 56 5.09 8.93 -11.86
C ILE A 56 4.47 7.58 -11.47
N VAL A 57 3.91 6.84 -12.43
CA VAL A 57 3.28 5.54 -12.14
C VAL A 57 4.31 4.52 -11.65
N SER A 58 5.53 4.49 -12.22
CA SER A 58 6.57 3.59 -11.75
C SER A 58 7.06 3.93 -10.34
N SER A 59 7.27 5.21 -10.02
CA SER A 59 7.67 5.65 -8.67
C SER A 59 6.58 5.29 -7.66
N PHE A 60 5.32 5.61 -7.94
CA PHE A 60 4.22 5.25 -7.04
C PHE A 60 4.12 3.74 -6.85
N ARG A 61 4.22 2.94 -7.93
CA ARG A 61 4.19 1.49 -7.79
C ARG A 61 5.36 1.00 -6.94
N ASP A 62 6.56 1.53 -7.12
CA ASP A 62 7.72 1.10 -6.35
C ASP A 62 7.61 1.54 -4.88
N ASP A 63 7.15 2.75 -4.57
CA ASP A 63 6.91 3.22 -3.20
C ASP A 63 5.79 2.45 -2.49
N LEU A 64 4.74 2.08 -3.23
CA LEU A 64 3.59 1.33 -2.70
C LEU A 64 3.86 -0.17 -2.56
N THR A 65 4.69 -0.75 -3.43
CA THR A 65 4.81 -2.21 -3.57
C THR A 65 6.21 -2.73 -3.36
N ASN A 66 7.24 -1.91 -3.15
CA ASN A 66 8.62 -2.39 -3.02
C ASN A 66 9.24 -2.10 -1.66
N ASP A 67 8.44 -1.74 -0.65
CA ASP A 67 8.93 -1.71 0.71
C ASP A 67 9.20 -3.15 1.19
N LYS A 68 10.38 -3.40 1.77
CA LYS A 68 10.85 -4.74 2.17
C LYS A 68 10.24 -5.20 3.49
N THR A 69 9.05 -4.72 3.82
CA THR A 69 8.31 -5.07 5.02
C THR A 69 7.78 -6.50 4.94
N LYS A 70 7.51 -7.10 6.10
CA LYS A 70 7.02 -8.49 6.20
C LYS A 70 5.58 -8.64 5.69
N ASP A 71 4.77 -7.60 5.81
CA ASP A 71 3.39 -7.52 5.31
C ASP A 71 3.32 -6.95 3.89
N GLY A 72 4.42 -6.42 3.37
CA GLY A 72 4.56 -5.90 2.02
C GLY A 72 3.90 -4.53 1.81
N LEU A 73 3.52 -3.84 2.88
CA LEU A 73 2.99 -2.47 2.88
C LEU A 73 4.13 -1.47 3.13
N GLY A 74 4.06 -0.30 2.49
CA GLY A 74 4.94 0.82 2.78
C GLY A 74 4.72 1.30 4.21
N LYS A 75 5.74 1.22 5.07
CA LYS A 75 5.63 1.66 6.48
C LYS A 75 5.18 3.13 6.59
N ASP A 76 5.65 3.97 5.67
CA ASP A 76 5.37 5.41 5.69
C ASP A 76 3.91 5.75 5.28
N LEU A 77 3.14 4.77 4.78
CA LEU A 77 1.75 4.95 4.31
C LEU A 77 0.72 4.64 5.40
N PHE A 78 1.10 3.82 6.36
CA PHE A 78 0.26 3.43 7.48
C PHE A 78 1.10 3.44 8.76
N PRO A 79 0.74 4.24 9.78
CA PRO A 79 1.46 4.30 11.05
C PRO A 79 1.16 3.04 11.90
N LEU A 80 1.52 1.86 11.40
CA LEU A 80 1.20 0.56 11.99
C LEU A 80 2.32 0.05 12.89
N THR A 81 3.50 0.65 12.85
CA THR A 81 4.60 0.26 13.72
C THR A 81 4.44 0.89 15.11
N SER A 82 4.94 0.21 16.15
CA SER A 82 4.91 0.73 17.51
C SER A 82 5.63 2.07 17.67
N ASP A 83 6.60 2.37 16.82
CA ASP A 83 7.32 3.65 16.85
C ASP A 83 6.45 4.78 16.28
N GLU A 84 5.79 4.57 15.15
CA GLU A 84 4.89 5.57 14.53
C GLU A 84 3.64 5.84 15.38
N GLN A 85 3.19 4.85 16.16
CA GLN A 85 2.01 5.00 17.02
C GLN A 85 2.25 5.86 18.26
N LYS A 86 3.50 6.12 18.66
CA LYS A 86 3.83 6.91 19.88
C LYS A 86 3.35 8.34 19.80
N ASP A 87 3.35 8.91 18.59
CA ASP A 87 2.95 10.29 18.34
C ASP A 87 1.45 10.41 17.98
N LEU A 88 0.69 9.33 18.18
CA LEU A 88 -0.76 9.29 17.94
C LEU A 88 -1.55 9.21 19.24
N LYS A 89 -2.76 9.75 19.19
CA LYS A 89 -3.81 9.57 20.19
C LYS A 89 -4.88 8.67 19.61
N PHE A 90 -5.37 7.74 20.42
CA PHE A 90 -6.38 6.76 20.04
C PHE A 90 -7.66 6.96 20.86
N GLU A 91 -8.81 6.80 20.24
CA GLU A 91 -10.11 6.76 20.90
C GLU A 91 -10.93 5.57 20.39
N ILE A 92 -11.65 4.90 21.29
CA ILE A 92 -12.69 3.94 20.90
C ILE A 92 -13.91 4.76 20.45
N ALA A 93 -14.20 4.70 19.15
CA ALA A 93 -15.31 5.42 18.53
C ALA A 93 -16.60 4.61 18.47
N GLY A 94 -16.53 3.28 18.67
CA GLY A 94 -17.69 2.40 18.70
C GLY A 94 -17.35 0.96 18.37
N GLU A 95 -18.37 0.21 17.98
CA GLU A 95 -18.30 -1.21 17.60
C GLU A 95 -19.02 -1.44 16.28
N ARG A 96 -18.59 -2.47 15.53
CA ARG A 96 -19.25 -2.93 14.30
C ARG A 96 -19.12 -4.45 14.18
N VAL A 97 -20.12 -5.11 13.60
CA VAL A 97 -20.03 -6.52 13.20
C VAL A 97 -19.61 -6.62 11.74
N ILE A 98 -18.56 -7.37 11.45
CA ILE A 98 -18.00 -7.59 10.11
C ILE A 98 -17.83 -9.09 9.91
N ALA A 99 -18.46 -9.65 8.86
CA ALA A 99 -18.43 -11.08 8.56
C ALA A 99 -18.78 -11.98 9.77
N GLY A 100 -19.72 -11.52 10.62
CA GLY A 100 -20.15 -12.24 11.81
C GLY A 100 -19.24 -12.09 13.05
N ARG A 101 -18.12 -11.36 12.95
CA ARG A 101 -17.21 -11.07 14.07
C ARG A 101 -17.40 -9.63 14.52
N LYS A 102 -17.35 -9.40 15.83
CA LYS A 102 -17.37 -8.04 16.39
C LYS A 102 -15.99 -7.41 16.25
N ALA A 103 -15.98 -6.10 15.99
CA ALA A 103 -14.77 -5.31 15.87
C ALA A 103 -14.97 -3.94 16.51
N TRP A 104 -13.92 -3.44 17.16
CA TRP A 104 -13.84 -2.09 17.68
C TRP A 104 -13.48 -1.11 16.57
N ILE A 105 -14.14 0.04 16.57
CA ILE A 105 -13.78 1.18 15.75
C ILE A 105 -12.82 2.05 16.58
N ILE A 106 -11.56 2.10 16.18
CA ILE A 106 -10.53 2.91 16.83
C ILE A 106 -10.19 4.07 15.91
N ARG A 107 -10.42 5.31 16.36
CA ARG A 107 -9.94 6.50 15.64
C ARG A 107 -8.58 6.90 16.17
N PHE A 108 -7.74 7.40 15.27
CA PHE A 108 -6.44 7.92 15.63
C PHE A 108 -6.17 9.28 14.99
N THR A 109 -5.47 10.14 15.72
CA THR A 109 -5.05 11.48 15.29
C THR A 109 -3.67 11.81 15.86
N PRO A 110 -2.94 12.75 15.27
CA PRO A 110 -1.69 13.23 15.84
C PRO A 110 -1.87 13.71 17.29
N ALA A 111 -0.92 13.36 18.17
CA ALA A 111 -0.92 13.75 19.56
C ALA A 111 -0.64 15.25 19.70
N ASP A 112 0.39 15.74 18.98
CA ASP A 112 0.58 17.15 18.73
C ASP A 112 -0.32 17.56 17.57
N LYS A 113 -1.19 18.55 17.82
CA LYS A 113 -2.09 19.02 16.78
C LYS A 113 -1.30 19.59 15.62
N ASP A 114 -0.18 20.26 15.86
CA ASP A 114 0.60 20.98 14.85
C ASP A 114 1.49 20.10 13.99
N GLU A 115 1.58 18.82 14.35
CA GLU A 115 2.25 17.80 13.56
C GLU A 115 1.49 17.49 12.26
N PHE A 116 2.21 17.55 11.15
CA PHE A 116 1.68 17.22 9.83
C PHE A 116 1.89 15.73 9.55
N THR A 117 1.08 14.88 10.17
CA THR A 117 1.16 13.41 10.01
C THR A 117 -0.20 12.78 9.71
N TRP A 118 -0.31 11.45 9.79
CA TRP A 118 -1.51 10.66 9.49
C TRP A 118 -2.57 10.76 10.59
N ALA A 119 -3.84 10.68 10.18
CA ALA A 119 -5.01 10.46 11.03
C ALA A 119 -5.92 9.43 10.36
N GLY A 120 -6.82 8.80 11.10
CA GLY A 120 -7.63 7.75 10.48
C GLY A 120 -8.50 6.95 11.44
N GLU A 121 -8.93 5.80 10.93
CA GLU A 121 -9.79 4.85 11.63
C GLU A 121 -9.30 3.42 11.35
N ALA A 122 -9.24 2.61 12.39
CA ALA A 122 -8.93 1.19 12.33
C ALA A 122 -10.11 0.38 12.88
N LEU A 123 -10.45 -0.70 12.19
CA LEU A 123 -11.35 -1.73 12.68
C LEU A 123 -10.50 -2.86 13.24
N ILE A 124 -10.66 -3.16 14.53
CA ILE A 124 -9.86 -4.16 15.25
C ILE A 124 -10.80 -5.28 15.71
N ASP A 125 -10.51 -6.51 15.30
CA ASP A 125 -11.26 -7.70 15.74
C ASP A 125 -11.28 -7.80 17.26
N GLU A 126 -12.46 -8.02 17.85
CA GLU A 126 -12.62 -8.03 19.32
C GLU A 126 -11.95 -9.23 19.99
N GLU A 127 -11.91 -10.39 19.33
CA GLU A 127 -11.42 -11.63 19.96
C GLU A 127 -9.92 -11.82 19.77
N GLU A 128 -9.40 -11.52 18.58
CA GLU A 128 -7.99 -11.77 18.22
C GLU A 128 -7.13 -10.48 18.27
N PHE A 129 -7.76 -9.31 18.45
CA PHE A 129 -7.09 -8.00 18.48
C PHE A 129 -6.28 -7.68 17.21
N GLN A 130 -6.69 -8.27 16.09
CA GLN A 130 -6.05 -8.09 14.79
C GLN A 130 -6.75 -7.01 13.96
N PRO A 131 -6.04 -6.25 13.11
CA PRO A 131 -6.67 -5.30 12.23
C PRO A 131 -7.55 -6.03 11.22
N VAL A 132 -8.79 -5.56 11.05
CA VAL A 132 -9.71 -5.96 9.98
C VAL A 132 -9.56 -4.99 8.80
N SER A 133 -9.45 -3.69 9.09
CA SER A 133 -9.14 -2.67 8.09
C SER A 133 -8.54 -1.44 8.74
N VAL A 134 -7.69 -0.73 8.02
CA VAL A 134 -7.15 0.55 8.44
C VAL A 134 -7.33 1.56 7.31
N TYR A 135 -7.89 2.71 7.62
CA TYR A 135 -7.99 3.86 6.75
C TYR A 135 -7.16 5.00 7.32
N THR A 136 -6.24 5.53 6.52
CA THR A 136 -5.44 6.72 6.86
C THR A 136 -5.78 7.86 5.91
N ARG A 137 -5.61 9.07 6.39
CA ARG A 137 -5.65 10.32 5.64
C ARG A 137 -4.69 11.32 6.26
N LEU A 138 -4.25 12.30 5.49
CA LEU A 138 -3.52 13.42 6.08
C LEU A 138 -4.38 14.10 7.16
N SER A 139 -3.78 14.33 8.33
CA SER A 139 -4.46 14.97 9.48
C SER A 139 -4.88 16.40 9.16
N ARG A 140 -4.08 17.10 8.35
CA ARG A 140 -4.28 18.48 7.91
C ARG A 140 -4.07 18.60 6.41
N ARG A 141 -4.60 19.67 5.82
CA ARG A 141 -4.31 20.03 4.43
C ARG A 141 -2.87 20.54 4.32
N ILE A 142 -2.16 20.18 3.26
CA ILE A 142 -0.81 20.70 2.98
C ILE A 142 -0.85 22.24 3.01
N PRO A 143 0.05 22.91 3.77
CA PRO A 143 0.10 24.36 3.85
C PRO A 143 0.17 25.03 2.46
N PHE A 144 -0.50 26.17 2.31
CA PHE A 144 -0.63 26.85 1.00
C PHE A 144 0.72 27.21 0.37
N PHE A 145 1.71 27.62 1.17
CA PHE A 145 3.03 27.99 0.64
C PHE A 145 3.77 26.77 0.07
N VAL A 146 3.70 25.60 0.72
CA VAL A 146 4.29 24.35 0.21
C VAL A 146 3.64 23.97 -1.12
N ARG A 147 2.30 24.07 -1.20
CA ARG A 147 1.56 23.84 -2.44
C ARG A 147 1.94 24.79 -3.57
N THR A 148 2.28 26.04 -3.23
CA THR A 148 2.68 27.07 -4.19
C THR A 148 4.11 26.86 -4.70
N VAL A 149 5.05 26.56 -3.79
CA VAL A 149 6.48 26.36 -4.11
C VAL A 149 6.70 25.06 -4.88
N LEU A 150 6.07 23.97 -4.46
CA LEU A 150 6.15 22.67 -5.16
C LEU A 150 5.20 22.60 -6.36
N GLY A 151 4.27 23.56 -6.47
CA GLY A 151 3.24 23.52 -7.49
C GLY A 151 2.20 22.43 -7.32
N THR A 152 2.17 21.78 -6.15
CA THR A 152 1.37 20.59 -5.89
C THR A 152 0.13 20.88 -5.07
N ASP A 153 -1.02 20.39 -5.51
CA ASP A 153 -2.22 20.33 -4.67
C ASP A 153 -2.64 18.86 -4.62
N LEU A 154 -2.49 18.26 -3.43
CA LEU A 154 -2.85 16.87 -3.12
C LEU A 154 -4.01 16.85 -2.11
N PRO A 155 -5.21 17.32 -2.49
CA PRO A 155 -6.38 17.18 -1.63
C PRO A 155 -6.75 15.69 -1.52
N GLY A 156 -6.86 15.19 -0.29
CA GLY A 156 -7.46 13.88 -0.03
C GLY A 156 -6.54 12.67 -0.19
N LEU A 157 -5.23 12.81 0.01
CA LEU A 157 -4.35 11.64 0.17
C LEU A 157 -4.84 10.81 1.35
N GLY A 158 -5.40 9.65 1.01
CA GLY A 158 -5.80 8.64 1.97
C GLY A 158 -5.49 7.25 1.43
N PHE A 159 -5.22 6.34 2.35
CA PHE A 159 -4.90 4.96 2.05
C PHE A 159 -5.86 4.07 2.81
N ASN A 160 -6.26 2.98 2.19
CA ASN A 160 -7.03 1.94 2.84
C ASN A 160 -6.32 0.61 2.68
N VAL A 161 -6.28 -0.17 3.77
CA VAL A 161 -5.87 -1.56 3.76
C VAL A 161 -6.95 -2.39 4.43
N SER A 162 -7.26 -3.55 3.87
CA SER A 162 -8.14 -4.55 4.47
C SER A 162 -7.37 -5.82 4.69
N TYR A 163 -7.68 -6.49 5.80
CA TYR A 163 -7.07 -7.74 6.21
C TYR A 163 -8.12 -8.85 6.21
N ALA A 164 -7.66 -10.07 5.94
CA ALA A 164 -8.46 -11.26 6.16
C ALA A 164 -7.73 -12.20 7.10
N ARG A 165 -8.51 -12.87 7.94
CA ARG A 165 -8.06 -13.98 8.75
C ARG A 165 -7.78 -15.19 7.86
N ILE A 166 -6.55 -15.70 7.91
CA ILE A 166 -6.12 -16.88 7.14
C ILE A 166 -6.02 -18.11 8.05
N ASP A 167 -5.70 -17.91 9.33
CA ASP A 167 -5.67 -18.94 10.37
C ASP A 167 -5.89 -18.24 11.74
N LYS A 168 -5.93 -19.02 12.82
CA LYS A 168 -5.99 -18.48 14.19
C LYS A 168 -4.84 -17.51 14.45
N ASP A 169 -5.19 -16.29 14.86
CA ASP A 169 -4.26 -15.18 15.16
C ASP A 169 -3.37 -14.78 13.96
N ILE A 170 -3.71 -15.20 12.74
CA ILE A 170 -2.94 -14.91 11.52
C ILE A 170 -3.82 -14.15 10.53
N TRP A 171 -3.55 -12.86 10.41
CA TRP A 171 -4.24 -11.95 9.50
C TRP A 171 -3.25 -11.36 8.49
N PHE A 172 -3.67 -11.30 7.23
CA PHE A 172 -2.85 -10.76 6.15
C PHE A 172 -3.59 -9.68 5.37
N PRO A 173 -2.88 -8.64 4.87
CA PRO A 173 -3.48 -7.63 4.03
C PRO A 173 -3.92 -8.25 2.70
N VAL A 174 -5.22 -8.23 2.43
CA VAL A 174 -5.83 -8.80 1.22
C VAL A 174 -6.12 -7.76 0.15
N SER A 175 -6.26 -6.50 0.54
CA SER A 175 -6.43 -5.40 -0.40
C SER A 175 -5.80 -4.13 0.12
N PHE A 176 -5.27 -3.34 -0.78
CA PHE A 176 -4.81 -1.99 -0.53
C PHE A 176 -5.36 -1.06 -1.62
N GLY A 177 -5.70 0.16 -1.26
CA GLY A 177 -6.14 1.17 -2.21
C GLY A 177 -5.74 2.58 -1.81
N THR A 178 -5.68 3.43 -2.82
CA THR A 178 -5.59 4.88 -2.66
C THR A 178 -6.14 5.57 -3.89
N GLU A 179 -6.75 6.73 -3.69
CA GLU A 179 -7.14 7.63 -4.74
C GLU A 179 -6.74 9.04 -4.34
N PHE A 180 -6.05 9.76 -5.23
CA PHE A 180 -5.69 11.15 -5.01
C PHE A 180 -5.57 11.91 -6.32
N ARG A 181 -5.73 13.23 -6.21
CA ARG A 181 -5.55 14.15 -7.33
C ARG A 181 -4.15 14.75 -7.28
N LEU A 182 -3.37 14.57 -8.34
CA LEU A 182 -2.07 15.19 -8.53
C LEU A 182 -2.19 16.41 -9.45
N ARG A 183 -1.83 17.58 -8.93
CA ARG A 183 -1.54 18.78 -9.71
C ARG A 183 -0.06 19.08 -9.56
N ALA A 184 0.67 19.40 -10.62
CA ALA A 184 2.07 19.89 -10.57
C ALA A 184 2.26 20.96 -11.65
N VAL A 185 3.10 21.99 -11.42
CA VAL A 185 3.14 23.20 -12.29
C VAL A 185 3.35 22.86 -13.77
N PHE A 186 2.68 23.64 -14.62
CA PHE A 186 2.74 23.75 -16.07
C PHE A 186 2.12 22.64 -16.93
N PHE A 187 2.07 21.36 -16.54
CA PHE A 187 1.55 20.32 -17.49
C PHE A 187 0.82 19.11 -16.89
N ILE A 188 0.78 18.91 -15.56
CA ILE A 188 0.21 17.69 -14.95
C ILE A 188 -0.99 18.04 -14.05
N ASN A 189 -2.15 17.60 -14.48
CA ASN A 189 -3.39 17.54 -13.70
C ASN A 189 -3.98 16.14 -13.95
N ARG A 190 -3.90 15.26 -12.94
CA ARG A 190 -4.26 13.85 -13.04
C ARG A 190 -5.05 13.42 -11.80
N ASP A 191 -6.09 12.63 -12.02
CA ASP A 191 -6.68 11.79 -10.98
C ASP A 191 -5.96 10.44 -11.05
N ILE A 192 -5.39 9.99 -9.93
CA ILE A 192 -4.63 8.75 -9.82
C ILE A 192 -5.37 7.83 -8.85
N SER A 193 -5.64 6.62 -9.30
CA SER A 193 -6.22 5.55 -8.49
C SER A 193 -5.29 4.35 -8.55
N VAL A 194 -4.99 3.76 -7.39
CA VAL A 194 -4.23 2.53 -7.28
C VAL A 194 -5.02 1.55 -6.44
N SER A 195 -5.08 0.30 -6.92
CA SER A 195 -5.67 -0.82 -6.20
C SER A 195 -4.75 -2.02 -6.30
N LEU A 196 -4.49 -2.65 -5.17
CA LEU A 196 -3.72 -3.89 -5.05
C LEU A 196 -4.60 -4.94 -4.37
N GLU A 197 -4.56 -6.16 -4.87
CA GLU A 197 -5.29 -7.29 -4.30
C GLU A 197 -4.33 -8.47 -4.13
N ASN A 198 -4.25 -9.00 -2.91
CA ASN A 198 -3.44 -10.17 -2.57
C ASN A 198 -4.36 -11.39 -2.46
N LYS A 199 -4.03 -12.46 -3.20
CA LYS A 199 -4.83 -13.70 -3.25
C LYS A 199 -3.96 -14.93 -3.10
N ASN A 200 -4.62 -16.07 -2.85
CA ASN A 200 -4.01 -17.39 -2.87
C ASN A 200 -2.87 -17.56 -1.84
N PHE A 201 -3.04 -17.00 -0.64
CA PHE A 201 -2.11 -17.18 0.46
C PHE A 201 -1.89 -18.66 0.76
N LYS A 202 -0.63 -19.06 0.89
CA LYS A 202 -0.23 -20.40 1.29
C LYS A 202 0.85 -20.30 2.33
N ARG A 203 0.73 -21.11 3.39
CA ARG A 203 1.79 -21.25 4.38
C ARG A 203 3.04 -21.82 3.70
N ALA A 204 4.16 -21.12 3.83
CA ALA A 204 5.45 -21.65 3.37
C ALA A 204 5.82 -22.87 4.21
N THR A 205 6.18 -23.97 3.54
CA THR A 205 6.68 -25.20 4.17
C THR A 205 8.18 -25.29 3.95
N ALA A 206 8.96 -25.55 4.99
CA ALA A 206 10.38 -25.84 4.88
C ALA A 206 10.62 -27.32 5.16
N GLU A 207 11.19 -28.04 4.19
CA GLU A 207 11.70 -29.40 4.41
C GLU A 207 13.18 -29.30 4.78
N SER A 208 13.54 -29.75 5.98
CA SER A 208 14.94 -29.79 6.44
C SER A 208 15.44 -31.23 6.42
N GLN A 209 16.57 -31.48 5.76
CA GLN A 209 17.29 -32.75 5.84
C GLN A 209 18.52 -32.58 6.74
N ILE A 210 18.60 -33.35 7.82
CA ILE A 210 19.80 -33.45 8.66
C ILE A 210 20.72 -34.50 8.03
N ARG A 211 21.95 -34.10 7.67
CA ARG A 211 23.01 -35.03 7.27
C ARG A 211 23.99 -35.19 8.43
N TYR A 212 24.14 -36.42 8.92
CA TYR A 212 25.19 -36.76 9.87
C TYR A 212 26.46 -37.07 9.10
N GLU A 213 27.57 -36.48 9.51
CA GLU A 213 28.89 -36.86 9.03
C GLU A 213 29.29 -38.16 9.74
N SER A 214 29.49 -39.23 8.97
CA SER A 214 29.91 -40.52 9.52
C SER A 214 31.27 -40.37 10.17
N ALA A 215 31.37 -40.67 11.47
CA ALA A 215 32.64 -40.69 12.17
C ALA A 215 33.64 -41.60 11.44
N VAL A 216 34.80 -41.05 11.09
CA VAL A 216 35.92 -41.82 10.53
C VAL A 216 36.43 -42.76 11.61
N THR A 217 36.11 -44.05 11.50
CA THR A 217 36.73 -45.09 12.31
C THR A 217 38.19 -45.21 11.85
N GLN A 218 39.13 -44.82 12.72
CA GLN A 218 40.55 -45.21 12.59
C GLN A 218 40.76 -46.63 13.10
#